data_AF-A0A944GKY1-F1
#
_entry.id   AF-A0A944GKY1-F1
#
_cell.length_a   1.000
_cell.length_b   1.000
_cell.length_c   1.000
_cell.angle_alpha   90.00
_cell.angle_beta   90.00
_cell.angle_gamma   90.00
#
_symmetry.space_group_name_H-M   'P 1'
#
loop_
_entity.id
_entity.type
_entity.pdbx_description
1 polymer ?
#
loop_
_entity_poly.entity_id
_entity_poly.type
_entity_poly.pdbx_seq_one_letter_code
_entity_poly.pdbx_strand_id
1 'polypeptide(L)'
;GRFFQVTETLDFKKYFLDIEKIERFPLFFVIKSEESAEDLMEKLKVDALKTYIVQKVVNDYLRCIEEIINIPELKNYLEELDKRNMVGEVLKEIILQSKVEFNYEDD
;
A
#
# COMPACT_ATOMS: atom_id res chain seq x y z
N GLY A 1 -4.09 -7.83 -12.27
CA GLY A 1 -3.26 -7.99 -11.07
C GLY A 1 -3.60 -6.89 -10.09
N ARG A 2 -3.27 -7.05 -8.80
CA ARG A 2 -3.34 -5.97 -7.82
C ARG A 2 -1.95 -5.37 -7.67
N PHE A 3 -1.86 -4.04 -7.65
CA PHE A 3 -0.59 -3.34 -7.46
C PHE A 3 -0.53 -2.81 -6.03
N PHE A 4 0.54 -3.14 -5.33
CA PHE A 4 0.79 -2.70 -3.97
C PHE A 4 1.95 -1.72 -3.98
N GLN A 5 1.78 -0.58 -3.32
CA GLN A 5 2.85 0.38 -3.07
C GLN A 5 3.08 0.49 -1.57
N VAL A 6 4.34 0.37 -1.15
CA VAL A 6 4.72 0.41 0.26
C VAL A 6 5.35 1.76 0.57
N THR A 7 4.90 2.41 1.63
CA THR A 7 5.41 3.73 2.05
C THR A 7 5.39 3.90 3.56
N GLU A 8 6.38 4.63 4.08
CA GLU A 8 6.45 5.01 5.49
C GLU A 8 6.00 6.46 5.74
N THR A 9 5.73 7.22 4.67
CA THR A 9 5.40 8.64 4.75
C THR A 9 3.99 8.92 4.26
N LEU A 10 3.40 9.98 4.81
CA LEU A 10 2.11 10.54 4.40
C LEU A 10 2.27 11.73 3.44
N ASP A 11 3.44 11.89 2.81
CA ASP A 11 3.62 12.88 1.75
C ASP A 11 2.77 12.50 0.54
N PHE A 12 1.60 13.13 0.41
CA PHE A 12 0.62 12.89 -0.64
C PHE A 12 1.21 12.99 -2.06
N LYS A 13 2.31 13.75 -2.26
CA LYS A 13 2.98 13.85 -3.56
C LYS A 13 3.50 12.50 -4.02
N LYS A 14 4.00 11.66 -3.11
CA LYS A 14 4.48 10.31 -3.46
C LYS A 14 3.33 9.42 -3.95
N TYR A 15 2.20 9.45 -3.25
CA TYR A 15 1.00 8.70 -3.64
C TYR A 15 0.53 9.11 -5.03
N PHE A 16 0.47 10.42 -5.31
CA PHE A 16 0.03 10.91 -6.62
C PHE A 16 1.03 10.52 -7.72
N LEU A 17 2.33 10.60 -7.44
CA LEU A 17 3.37 10.15 -8.37
C LEU A 17 3.26 8.64 -8.65
N ASP A 18 3.01 7.82 -7.64
CA ASP A 18 2.86 6.38 -7.82
C ASP A 18 1.61 6.04 -8.63
N ILE A 19 0.51 6.78 -8.44
CA ILE A 19 -0.71 6.69 -9.28
C ILE A 19 -0.42 7.11 -10.73
N GLU A 20 0.39 8.15 -10.96
CA GLU A 20 0.76 8.58 -12.32
C GLU A 20 1.65 7.57 -13.05
N LYS A 21 2.59 6.93 -12.34
CA LYS A 21 3.49 5.92 -12.93
C LYS A 21 2.76 4.73 -13.54
N ILE A 22 1.55 4.45 -13.05
CA ILE A 22 0.71 3.36 -13.52
C ILE A 22 -0.50 3.87 -14.31
N GLU A 23 -0.41 5.05 -14.93
CA GLU A 23 -1.47 5.60 -15.78
C GLU A 23 -2.86 5.68 -15.08
N ARG A 24 -2.88 5.94 -13.76
CA ARG A 24 -4.07 6.11 -12.93
C ARG A 24 -4.92 4.85 -12.71
N PHE A 25 -4.33 3.66 -12.80
CA PHE A 25 -4.99 2.44 -12.33
C PHE A 25 -5.17 2.44 -10.79
N PRO A 26 -6.18 1.72 -10.26
CA PRO A 26 -6.36 1.57 -8.82
C PRO A 26 -5.16 0.91 -8.14
N LEU A 27 -4.75 1.46 -7.00
CA LEU A 27 -3.61 1.03 -6.19
C LEU A 27 -4.02 0.69 -4.77
N PHE A 28 -3.36 -0.34 -4.24
CA PHE A 28 -3.38 -0.68 -2.83
C PHE A 28 -2.12 -0.06 -2.20
N PHE A 29 -2.28 0.68 -1.10
CA PHE A 29 -1.14 1.28 -0.39
C PHE A 29 -0.93 0.59 0.95
N VAL A 30 0.28 0.09 1.19
CA VAL A 30 0.70 -0.43 2.49
C VAL A 30 1.44 0.69 3.21
N ILE A 31 0.85 1.22 4.28
CA ILE A 31 1.38 2.36 5.02
C ILE A 31 1.88 1.90 6.38
N LYS A 32 3.14 2.21 6.69
CA LYS A 32 3.73 1.94 8.02
C LYS A 32 3.22 2.91 9.08
N SER A 33 1.95 2.75 9.47
CA SER A 33 1.28 3.54 10.51
C SER A 33 0.38 2.66 11.39
N GLU A 34 0.17 3.08 12.63
CA GLU A 34 -0.80 2.48 13.57
C GLU A 34 -2.18 3.19 13.52
N GLU A 35 -2.32 4.23 12.70
CA GLU A 35 -3.57 4.97 12.51
C GLU A 35 -4.54 4.24 11.59
N SER A 36 -5.84 4.50 11.74
CA SER A 36 -6.88 3.90 10.91
C SER A 36 -6.73 4.28 9.42
N ALA A 37 -7.21 3.42 8.51
CA ALA A 37 -7.19 3.71 7.07
C ALA A 37 -7.96 5.00 6.76
N GLU A 38 -9.05 5.28 7.47
CA GLU A 38 -9.85 6.49 7.35
C GLU A 38 -9.07 7.74 7.75
N ASP A 39 -8.36 7.70 8.89
CA ASP A 39 -7.53 8.83 9.35
C ASP A 39 -6.39 9.11 8.37
N LEU A 40 -5.76 8.05 7.84
CA LEU A 40 -4.70 8.16 6.85
C LEU A 40 -5.22 8.79 5.54
N MET A 41 -6.38 8.36 5.07
CA MET A 41 -7.04 8.92 3.90
C MET A 41 -7.40 10.41 4.09
N GLU A 42 -7.96 10.77 5.25
CA GLU A 42 -8.33 12.16 5.53
C GLU A 42 -7.09 13.05 5.64
N LYS A 43 -5.99 12.57 6.24
CA LYS A 43 -4.71 13.30 6.26
C LYS A 43 -4.16 13.55 4.86
N LEU A 44 -4.13 12.53 4.01
CA LEU A 44 -3.67 12.65 2.62
C LEU A 44 -4.51 13.69 1.86
N LYS A 45 -5.83 13.66 2.04
CA LYS A 45 -6.75 14.62 1.43
C LYS A 45 -6.52 16.04 1.93
N VAL A 46 -6.44 16.24 3.24
CA VAL A 46 -6.24 17.56 3.85
C VAL A 46 -4.90 18.16 3.39
N ASP A 47 -3.84 17.37 3.34
CA ASP A 47 -2.52 17.84 2.91
C ASP A 47 -2.47 18.11 1.39
N ALA A 48 -3.14 17.29 0.59
CA ALA A 48 -3.28 17.54 -0.84
C ALA A 48 -4.04 18.84 -1.13
N LEU A 49 -5.13 19.12 -0.40
CA LEU A 49 -5.94 20.34 -0.59
C LEU A 49 -5.24 21.62 -0.15
N LYS A 50 -4.29 21.54 0.78
CA LYS A 50 -3.42 22.69 1.11
C LYS A 50 -2.52 23.08 -0.07
N THR A 51 -2.15 22.12 -0.92
CA THR A 51 -1.22 22.34 -2.04
C THR A 51 -1.96 22.54 -3.37
N TYR A 52 -3.02 21.78 -3.62
CA TYR A 52 -3.81 21.81 -4.85
C TYR A 52 -5.10 22.57 -4.63
N ILE A 53 -5.25 23.72 -5.30
CA ILE A 53 -6.44 24.58 -5.23
C ILE A 53 -7.67 23.87 -5.84
N VAL A 54 -7.46 22.96 -6.80
CA VAL A 54 -8.54 22.30 -7.53
C VAL A 54 -8.95 21.02 -6.81
N GLN A 55 -10.02 21.11 -6.01
CA GLN A 55 -10.62 19.98 -5.27
C GLN A 55 -10.89 18.74 -6.15
N LYS A 56 -11.33 18.96 -7.39
CA LYS A 56 -11.64 17.86 -8.32
C LYS A 56 -10.41 16.98 -8.59
N VAL A 57 -9.25 17.62 -8.77
CA VAL A 57 -7.99 16.91 -9.05
C VAL A 57 -7.62 16.02 -7.88
N VAL A 58 -7.66 16.56 -6.66
CA VAL A 58 -7.39 15.78 -5.43
C VAL A 58 -8.34 14.59 -5.33
N ASN A 59 -9.64 14.81 -5.55
CA ASN A 59 -10.63 13.73 -5.50
C ASN A 59 -10.37 12.65 -6.56
N ASP A 60 -9.96 13.03 -7.77
CA ASP A 60 -9.66 12.07 -8.84
C ASP A 60 -8.46 11.18 -8.49
N TYR A 61 -7.41 11.73 -7.86
CA TYR A 61 -6.29 10.91 -7.37
C TYR A 61 -6.68 10.02 -6.19
N LEU A 62 -7.41 10.54 -5.20
CA LEU A 62 -7.82 9.75 -4.05
C LEU A 62 -8.74 8.59 -4.43
N ARG A 63 -9.52 8.72 -5.52
CA ARG A 63 -10.31 7.62 -6.09
C ARG A 63 -9.48 6.50 -6.71
N CYS A 64 -8.22 6.76 -7.06
CA CYS A 64 -7.31 5.72 -7.51
C CYS A 64 -6.71 4.92 -6.34
N ILE A 65 -6.94 5.33 -5.09
CA ILE A 65 -6.56 4.53 -3.92
C ILE A 65 -7.71 3.57 -3.63
N GLU A 66 -7.48 2.29 -3.95
CA GLU A 66 -8.48 1.23 -3.77
C GLU A 66 -8.59 0.85 -2.29
N GLU A 67 -7.44 0.71 -1.61
CA GLU A 67 -7.36 0.29 -0.21
C GLU A 67 -6.06 0.80 0.41
N ILE A 68 -6.13 1.15 1.69
CA ILE A 68 -4.96 1.44 2.53
C ILE A 68 -4.86 0.31 3.54
N ILE A 69 -3.71 -0.36 3.59
CA ILE A 69 -3.39 -1.42 4.55
C ILE A 69 -2.38 -0.87 5.56
N ASN A 70 -2.78 -0.73 6.81
CA ASN A 70 -1.91 -0.22 7.89
C ASN A 70 -1.28 -1.37 8.72
N ILE A 71 -0.49 -1.02 9.75
CA ILE A 71 0.15 -2.04 10.61
C ILE A 71 -0.87 -2.91 11.36
N PRO A 72 -1.91 -2.36 12.01
CA PRO A 72 -2.97 -3.16 12.62
C PRO A 72 -3.61 -4.18 11.66
N GLU A 73 -3.90 -3.78 10.42
CA GLU A 73 -4.48 -4.68 9.41
C GLU A 73 -3.52 -5.77 8.97
N LEU A 74 -2.24 -5.45 8.77
CA LEU A 74 -1.21 -6.46 8.51
C LEU A 74 -1.10 -7.48 9.64
N LYS A 75 -1.15 -7.04 10.90
CA LYS A 75 -1.17 -7.94 12.07
C LYS A 75 -2.41 -8.83 12.04
N ASN A 76 -3.58 -8.28 11.76
CA ASN A 76 -4.82 -9.05 11.64
C ASN A 76 -4.73 -10.10 10.53
N TYR A 77 -4.18 -9.76 9.36
CA TYR A 77 -3.97 -10.73 8.28
C TYR A 77 -3.02 -11.86 8.68
N LEU A 78 -1.94 -11.52 9.39
CA LEU A 78 -1.00 -12.52 9.90
C LEU A 78 -1.68 -13.47 10.90
N GLU A 79 -2.48 -12.94 11.83
CA GLU A 79 -3.25 -13.76 12.78
C GLU A 79 -4.25 -14.68 12.07
N GLU A 80 -4.93 -14.20 11.03
CA GLU A 80 -5.84 -15.01 10.22
C GLU A 80 -5.13 -16.12 9.44
N LEU A 81 -3.92 -15.85 8.95
CA LEU A 81 -3.08 -16.85 8.30
C LEU A 81 -2.60 -17.92 9.29
N ASP A 82 -2.25 -17.51 10.51
CA ASP A 82 -1.83 -18.42 11.58
C ASP A 82 -2.96 -19.38 11.98
N LYS A 83 -4.19 -18.85 12.17
CA LYS A 83 -5.39 -19.66 12.41
C LYS A 83 -5.64 -20.70 11.32
N ARG A 84 -5.22 -20.43 10.08
CA ARG A 84 -5.36 -21.32 8.92
C ARG A 84 -4.15 -22.26 8.73
N ASN A 85 -3.14 -22.19 9.60
CA ASN A 85 -1.85 -22.88 9.46
C ASN A 85 -1.14 -22.57 8.12
N MET A 86 -1.34 -21.36 7.58
CA MET A 86 -0.81 -20.94 6.28
C MET A 86 0.48 -20.12 6.37
N VAL A 87 0.92 -19.73 7.57
CA VAL A 87 2.13 -18.91 7.76
C VAL A 87 3.37 -19.55 7.12
N GLY A 88 3.52 -20.87 7.24
CA GLY A 88 4.63 -21.60 6.62
C GLY A 88 4.63 -21.54 5.10
N GLU A 89 3.45 -21.59 4.46
CA GLU A 89 3.29 -21.48 3.01
C GLU A 89 3.66 -20.06 2.53
N VAL A 90 3.18 -19.04 3.24
CA VAL A 90 3.50 -17.64 2.92
C VAL A 90 5.00 -17.37 3.07
N LEU A 91 5.65 -17.89 4.12
CA LEU A 91 7.10 -17.73 4.29
C LEU A 91 7.90 -18.40 3.17
N LYS A 92 7.50 -19.60 2.72
CA LYS A 92 8.12 -20.25 1.56
C LYS A 92 7.99 -19.39 0.31
N GLU A 93 6.82 -18.80 0.08
CA GLU A 93 6.58 -17.92 -1.06
C GLU A 93 7.47 -16.67 -0.98
N ILE A 94 7.57 -16.03 0.18
CA ILE A 94 8.47 -14.87 0.38
C ILE A 94 9.92 -15.24 0.05
N ILE A 95 10.40 -16.39 0.53
CA ILE A 95 11.76 -16.86 0.22
C ILE A 95 11.93 -17.09 -1.28
N LEU A 96 10.97 -17.74 -1.94
CA LEU A 96 11.01 -17.99 -3.39
C LEU A 96 11.08 -16.68 -4.18
N GLN A 97 10.20 -15.73 -3.88
CA GLN A 97 10.19 -14.42 -4.55
C GLN A 97 11.47 -13.63 -4.27
N SER A 98 12.01 -13.71 -3.05
CA SER A 98 13.28 -13.06 -2.71
C SER A 98 14.44 -13.65 -3.52
N LYS A 99 14.51 -14.98 -3.67
CA LYS A 99 15.53 -15.62 -4.51
C LYS A 99 15.45 -15.15 -5.97
N VAL A 100 14.24 -15.03 -6.51
CA VAL A 100 14.02 -14.51 -7.87
C VAL A 100 14.47 -13.05 -7.98
N GLU A 101 14.10 -12.19 -7.03
CA GLU A 101 14.47 -10.77 -7.00
C GLU A 101 15.99 -10.55 -6.95
N PHE A 102 16.69 -11.38 -6.16
CA PHE A 102 18.14 -11.31 -6.01
C PHE A 102 18.91 -12.18 -7.01
N ASN A 103 18.23 -12.84 -7.96
CA ASN A 103 18.80 -13.80 -8.92
C ASN A 103 19.72 -14.83 -8.24
N TYR A 104 19.26 -15.41 -7.13
CA TYR A 104 19.93 -16.55 -6.50
C TYR A 104 19.66 -17.80 -7.32
N GLU A 105 20.70 -18.37 -7.91
CA GLU A 105 20.68 -19.73 -8.44
C GLU A 105 20.92 -20.68 -7.26
N ASP A 106 20.06 -21.70 -7.11
CA ASP A 106 20.31 -22.78 -6.15
C ASP A 106 21.50 -23.60 -6.68
N ASP A 107 22.68 -23.41 -6.09
CA ASP A 107 23.90 -24.22 -6.34
C ASP A 107 23.66 -25.73 -6.10
#